data_AF-A0A2E8MCN6-F1
#
_entry.id   AF-A0A2E8MCN6-F1
#
_cell.length_a   1.000
_cell.length_b   1.000
_cell.length_c   1.000
_cell.angle_alpha   90.00
_cell.angle_beta   90.00
_cell.angle_gamma   90.00
#
_symmetry.space_group_name_H-M   'P 1'
#
loop_
_entity.id
_entity.type
_entity.pdbx_description
1 polymer ?
#
loop_
_entity_poly.entity_id
_entity_poly.type
_entity_poly.pdbx_seq_one_letter_code
_entity_poly.pdbx_strand_id
1 'polypeptide(L)'
;MASSSCPSNFQKGEEKIAGVTKFIEEILPIARKHGVTLGIESPITYDRVLELFKRLGNPPNVKMYYDTGNMMWGGEDIYTALQKLGNDAICEIHLKPEDNIHFGKGKTDLPKLAGTLDQIGYDK
;
A
#
# COMPACT_ATOMS: atom_id res chain seq x y z
N MET A 1 16.97 -4.46 -22.18
CA MET A 1 15.81 -4.23 -21.30
C MET A 1 16.35 -3.69 -19.99
N ALA A 2 16.11 -2.43 -19.68
CA ALA A 2 16.61 -1.86 -18.43
C ALA A 2 15.81 -2.50 -17.28
N SER A 3 16.47 -3.29 -16.44
CA SER A 3 15.90 -3.68 -15.15
C SER A 3 15.81 -2.40 -14.31
N SER A 4 14.66 -1.73 -14.35
CA SER A 4 14.40 -0.60 -13.47
C SER A 4 14.29 -1.14 -12.05
N SER A 5 15.36 -1.01 -11.28
CA SER A 5 15.42 -1.44 -9.89
C SER A 5 14.37 -0.68 -9.08
N CYS A 6 13.66 -1.40 -8.21
CA CYS A 6 12.72 -0.80 -7.27
C CYS A 6 13.41 0.33 -6.49
N PRO A 7 12.82 1.55 -6.44
CA PRO A 7 13.43 2.70 -5.78
C PRO A 7 13.49 2.53 -4.26
N SER A 8 12.70 1.61 -3.69
CA SER A 8 12.67 1.38 -2.25
C SER A 8 13.59 0.24 -1.81
N ASN A 9 14.47 0.55 -0.86
CA ASN A 9 15.26 -0.46 -0.15
C ASN A 9 14.45 -1.21 0.92
N PHE A 10 13.19 -0.81 1.19
CA PHE A 10 12.30 -1.56 2.10
C PHE A 10 12.11 -3.02 1.65
N GLN A 11 12.18 -3.23 0.34
CA GLN A 11 12.13 -4.54 -0.30
C GLN A 11 13.41 -5.38 -0.11
N LYS A 12 14.50 -4.78 0.37
CA LYS A 12 15.83 -5.38 0.33
C LYS A 12 16.25 -5.88 1.71
N GLY A 13 15.89 -7.13 1.99
CA GLY A 13 16.49 -7.91 3.08
C GLY A 13 15.92 -7.63 4.47
N GLU A 14 16.32 -8.50 5.40
CA GLU A 14 15.79 -8.56 6.77
C GLU A 14 16.08 -7.30 7.58
N GLU A 15 17.29 -6.75 7.46
CA GLU A 15 17.71 -5.55 8.21
C GLU A 15 16.77 -4.36 7.95
N LYS A 16 16.28 -4.20 6.71
CA LYS A 16 15.46 -3.05 6.33
C LYS A 16 14.04 -3.12 6.90
N ILE A 17 13.39 -4.28 6.86
CA ILE A 17 12.08 -4.41 7.51
C ILE A 17 12.20 -4.38 9.02
N ALA A 18 13.27 -4.93 9.61
CA ALA A 18 13.48 -4.89 11.05
C ALA A 18 13.63 -3.44 11.54
N GLY A 19 14.39 -2.60 10.82
CA GLY A 19 14.52 -1.18 11.11
C GLY A 19 13.18 -0.43 11.05
N VAL A 20 12.37 -0.68 10.01
CA VAL A 20 11.03 -0.07 9.88
C VAL A 20 10.07 -0.58 10.96
N THR A 21 10.12 -1.87 11.28
CA THR A 21 9.32 -2.48 12.36
C THR A 21 9.61 -1.76 13.67
N LYS A 22 10.89 -1.67 14.06
CA LYS A 22 11.30 -0.98 15.29
C LYS A 22 10.85 0.49 15.33
N PHE A 23 11.03 1.22 14.22
CA PHE A 23 10.60 2.61 14.14
C PHE A 23 9.09 2.74 14.35
N ILE A 24 8.29 1.87 13.73
CA ILE A 24 6.83 1.90 13.90
C ILE A 24 6.43 1.54 15.33
N GLU A 25 7.07 0.53 15.95
CA GLU A 25 6.82 0.17 17.36
C GLU A 25 7.04 1.34 18.32
N GLU A 26 8.06 2.16 18.08
CA GLU A 26 8.38 3.35 18.89
C GLU A 26 7.31 4.44 18.77
N ILE A 27 6.77 4.68 17.57
CA ILE A 27 5.77 5.76 17.34
C ILE A 27 4.32 5.31 17.52
N LEU A 28 4.03 4.01 17.47
CA LEU A 28 2.68 3.47 17.54
C LEU A 28 1.92 3.84 18.84
N PRO A 29 2.54 3.90 20.03
CA PRO A 29 1.87 4.39 21.23
C PRO A 29 1.37 5.84 21.09
N ILE A 30 2.13 6.69 20.40
CA ILE A 30 1.77 8.09 20.16
C ILE A 30 0.59 8.15 19.18
N ALA A 31 0.66 7.38 18.08
CA ALA A 31 -0.44 7.29 17.12
C ALA A 31 -1.75 6.85 17.80
N ARG A 32 -1.70 5.80 18.64
CA ARG A 32 -2.85 5.33 19.44
C ARG A 32 -3.38 6.41 20.37
N LYS A 33 -2.50 7.08 21.13
CA LYS A 33 -2.87 8.14 22.06
C LYS A 33 -3.65 9.27 21.38
N HIS A 34 -3.30 9.58 20.14
CA HIS A 34 -3.92 10.66 19.37
C HIS A 34 -5.00 10.20 18.39
N GLY A 35 -5.36 8.90 18.38
CA GLY A 35 -6.35 8.36 17.44
C GLY A 35 -5.93 8.46 15.97
N VAL A 36 -4.63 8.48 15.70
CA VAL A 36 -4.07 8.62 14.34
C VAL A 36 -3.83 7.24 13.72
N THR A 37 -4.08 7.15 12.42
CA THR A 37 -3.69 5.99 11.61
C THR A 37 -2.38 6.30 10.90
N LEU A 38 -1.43 5.38 10.99
CA LEU A 38 -0.18 5.38 10.23
C LEU A 38 -0.42 4.66 8.91
N GLY A 39 -0.53 5.44 7.83
CA GLY A 39 -0.63 4.93 6.47
C GLY A 39 0.73 4.56 5.91
N ILE A 40 0.92 3.29 5.54
CA ILE A 40 2.15 2.81 4.91
C ILE A 40 1.96 2.85 3.40
N GLU A 41 2.50 3.88 2.77
CA GLU A 41 2.71 3.91 1.32
C GLU A 41 4.10 3.35 1.04
N SER A 42 4.17 2.26 0.27
CA SER A 42 5.44 1.69 -0.18
C SER A 42 5.40 1.50 -1.69
N PRO A 43 6.41 1.98 -2.44
CA PRO A 43 6.28 2.13 -3.87
C PRO A 43 6.31 0.81 -4.66
N ILE A 44 6.56 -0.35 -4.06
CA ILE A 44 6.31 -1.67 -4.70
C ILE A 44 6.19 -2.74 -3.60
N THR A 45 5.29 -3.71 -3.80
CA THR A 45 4.96 -4.94 -3.03
C THR A 45 4.03 -4.80 -1.82
N TYR A 46 2.77 -5.16 -2.08
CA TYR A 46 1.75 -5.50 -1.10
C TYR A 46 2.27 -6.51 -0.05
N ASP A 47 2.95 -7.57 -0.48
CA ASP A 47 3.40 -8.65 0.41
C ASP A 47 4.37 -8.19 1.49
N ARG A 48 5.27 -7.26 1.18
CA ARG A 48 6.24 -6.76 2.18
C ARG A 48 5.57 -5.89 3.23
N VAL A 49 4.54 -5.14 2.84
CA VAL A 49 3.73 -4.37 3.79
C VAL A 49 2.91 -5.31 4.67
N LEU A 50 2.33 -6.37 4.12
CA LEU A 50 1.67 -7.39 4.93
C LEU A 50 2.61 -8.09 5.90
N GLU A 51 3.85 -8.36 5.49
CA GLU A 51 4.86 -8.90 6.39
C GLU A 51 5.18 -7.93 7.54
N LEU A 52 5.29 -6.64 7.24
CA LEU A 52 5.47 -5.61 8.26
C LEU A 52 4.29 -5.58 9.24
N PHE A 53 3.05 -5.63 8.74
CA PHE A 53 1.87 -5.67 9.60
C PHE A 53 1.89 -6.89 10.51
N LYS A 54 2.22 -8.08 9.98
CA LYS A 54 2.35 -9.31 10.78
C LYS A 54 3.41 -9.18 11.86
N ARG A 55 4.58 -8.61 11.56
CA ARG A 55 5.66 -8.38 12.52
C ARG A 55 5.24 -7.44 13.66
N LEU A 56 4.45 -6.42 13.34
CA LEU A 56 3.89 -5.47 14.31
C LEU A 56 2.70 -6.04 15.11
N GLY A 57 2.26 -7.26 14.82
CA GLY A 57 1.08 -7.86 15.46
C GLY A 57 -0.27 -7.35 14.90
N ASN A 58 -0.30 -6.90 13.65
CA ASN A 58 -1.46 -6.36 12.94
C ASN A 58 -2.22 -5.27 13.72
N PRO A 59 -1.54 -4.19 14.15
CA PRO A 59 -2.19 -3.15 14.93
C PRO A 59 -3.22 -2.39 14.07
N PRO A 60 -4.41 -2.07 14.60
CA PRO A 60 -5.48 -1.42 13.83
C PRO A 60 -5.13 0.01 13.37
N ASN A 61 -4.16 0.65 14.02
CA ASN A 61 -3.66 1.99 13.67
C ASN A 61 -2.59 1.98 12.59
N VAL A 62 -2.20 0.82 12.03
CA VAL A 62 -1.26 0.75 10.90
C VAL A 62 -2.01 0.15 9.74
N LYS A 63 -2.15 0.92 8.66
CA LYS A 63 -2.97 0.55 7.49
C LYS A 63 -2.21 0.84 6.21
N MET A 64 -2.67 0.23 5.13
CA MET A 64 -2.12 0.47 3.80
C MET A 64 -2.59 1.84 3.30
N TYR A 65 -1.65 2.63 2.79
CA TYR A 65 -1.92 3.76 1.93
C TYR A 65 -1.62 3.29 0.50
N TYR A 66 -2.66 2.93 -0.25
CA TYR A 66 -2.52 2.16 -1.48
C TYR A 66 -2.39 3.09 -2.69
N ASP A 67 -1.19 3.22 -3.24
CA ASP A 67 -0.94 3.95 -4.48
C ASP A 67 -1.10 3.02 -5.70
N THR A 68 -2.11 3.28 -6.52
CA THR A 68 -2.44 2.41 -7.66
C THR A 68 -1.31 2.38 -8.69
N GLY A 69 -0.69 3.54 -8.96
CA GLY A 69 0.34 3.68 -9.99
C GLY A 69 1.63 2.96 -9.61
N ASN A 70 2.03 3.08 -8.35
CA ASN A 70 3.18 2.37 -7.79
C ASN A 70 2.98 0.84 -7.84
N MET A 71 1.80 0.37 -7.46
CA MET A 71 1.49 -1.06 -7.45
C MET A 71 1.44 -1.64 -8.87
N MET A 72 0.78 -0.96 -9.83
CA MET A 72 0.78 -1.37 -11.23
C MET A 72 2.19 -1.36 -11.84
N TRP A 73 3.00 -0.33 -11.57
CA TRP A 73 4.40 -0.29 -12.02
C TRP A 73 5.23 -1.47 -11.47
N GLY A 74 4.90 -1.91 -10.27
CA GLY A 74 5.42 -3.13 -9.65
C GLY A 74 4.95 -4.45 -10.25
N GLY A 75 4.00 -4.42 -11.19
CA GLY A 75 3.38 -5.60 -11.79
C GLY A 75 2.23 -6.22 -10.98
N GLU A 76 1.71 -5.52 -9.97
CA GLU A 76 0.59 -6.00 -9.16
C GLU A 76 -0.73 -5.93 -9.95
N ASP A 77 -1.55 -6.99 -9.85
CA ASP A 77 -2.96 -6.90 -10.22
C ASP A 77 -3.73 -6.17 -9.12
N ILE A 78 -3.82 -4.85 -9.26
CA ILE A 78 -4.40 -3.99 -8.24
C ILE A 78 -5.86 -4.31 -7.91
N TYR A 79 -6.62 -4.89 -8.85
CA TYR A 79 -8.03 -5.21 -8.62
C TYR A 79 -8.14 -6.40 -7.67
N THR A 80 -7.40 -7.48 -7.97
CA THR A 80 -7.34 -8.66 -7.12
C THR A 80 -6.70 -8.34 -5.75
N ALA A 81 -5.66 -7.50 -5.72
CA ALA A 81 -4.99 -7.10 -4.50
C ALA A 81 -5.94 -6.31 -3.57
N LEU A 82 -6.67 -5.32 -4.09
CA LEU A 82 -7.64 -4.55 -3.32
C LEU A 82 -8.76 -5.43 -2.75
N GLN A 83 -9.29 -6.37 -3.54
CA GLN A 83 -10.28 -7.34 -3.07
C GLN A 83 -9.76 -8.21 -1.92
N LYS A 84 -8.50 -8.67 -2.00
CA LYS A 84 -7.87 -9.46 -0.93
C LYS A 84 -7.59 -8.64 0.33
N LEU A 85 -7.15 -7.40 0.15
CA LEU A 85 -6.81 -6.49 1.26
C LEU A 85 -8.06 -6.08 2.05
N GLY A 86 -9.15 -5.79 1.33
CA GLY A 86 -10.40 -5.31 1.91
C GLY A 86 -10.30 -3.88 2.46
N ASN A 87 -11.46 -3.29 2.73
CA ASN A 87 -11.56 -1.89 3.15
C ASN A 87 -10.92 -1.61 4.52
N ASP A 88 -11.01 -2.54 5.47
CA ASP A 88 -10.52 -2.33 6.84
C ASP A 88 -9.01 -2.11 6.93
N ALA A 89 -8.25 -2.74 6.04
CA ALA A 89 -6.80 -2.67 6.02
C ALA A 89 -6.27 -1.47 5.24
N ILE A 90 -7.14 -0.66 4.64
CA ILE A 90 -6.80 0.53 3.84
C ILE A 90 -7.18 1.78 4.62
N CYS A 91 -6.29 2.77 4.65
CA CYS A 91 -6.62 4.11 5.15
C CYS A 91 -6.83 5.14 4.05
N GLU A 92 -6.21 4.96 2.89
CA GLU A 92 -6.28 5.91 1.77
C GLU A 92 -5.97 5.18 0.46
N ILE A 93 -6.59 5.62 -0.64
CA ILE A 93 -6.25 5.22 -2.01
C ILE A 93 -5.66 6.44 -2.72
N HIS A 94 -4.39 6.38 -3.09
CA HIS A 94 -3.81 7.35 -4.02
C HIS A 94 -3.98 6.86 -5.44
N LEU A 95 -4.98 7.44 -6.10
CA LEU A 95 -5.21 7.21 -7.51
C LEU A 95 -4.10 7.93 -8.31
N LYS A 96 -3.15 7.16 -8.80
CA LYS A 96 -2.01 7.62 -9.59
C LYS A 96 -1.99 6.96 -10.96
N PRO A 97 -1.87 7.73 -12.06
CA PRO A 97 -1.79 7.15 -13.40
C PRO A 97 -0.45 6.41 -13.58
N GLU A 98 -0.49 5.23 -14.18
CA GLU A 98 0.71 4.48 -14.57
C GLU A 98 1.26 5.03 -15.91
N ASP A 99 2.58 5.21 -16.00
CA ASP A 99 3.33 5.58 -17.22
C ASP A 99 2.90 6.89 -17.93
N ASN A 100 1.93 7.63 -17.39
CA ASN A 100 1.36 8.83 -18.01
C ASN A 100 1.02 9.91 -16.97
N ILE A 101 0.91 11.15 -17.41
CA ILE A 101 0.49 12.29 -16.56
C ILE A 101 -1.05 12.36 -16.44
N HIS A 102 -1.78 11.63 -17.29
CA HIS A 102 -3.24 11.74 -17.41
C HIS A 102 -3.96 10.38 -17.38
N PHE A 103 -5.07 10.34 -16.64
CA PHE A 103 -6.02 9.23 -16.61
C PHE A 103 -6.72 9.01 -17.96
N GLY A 104 -7.10 7.75 -18.24
CA GLY A 104 -7.74 7.36 -19.50
C GLY A 104 -6.79 7.13 -20.67
N LYS A 105 -5.48 7.39 -20.50
CA LYS A 105 -4.43 7.10 -21.49
C LYS A 105 -3.42 6.05 -21.03
N GLY A 106 -3.52 5.60 -19.78
CA GLY A 106 -2.68 4.54 -19.18
C GLY A 106 -3.38 3.19 -19.13
N LYS A 107 -2.76 2.21 -18.45
CA LYS A 107 -3.29 0.84 -18.34
C LYS A 107 -4.35 0.67 -17.25
N THR A 108 -4.57 1.70 -16.45
CA THR A 108 -5.57 1.70 -15.38
C THR A 108 -6.98 1.72 -15.98
N ASP A 109 -7.74 0.64 -15.74
CA ASP A 109 -9.16 0.57 -16.05
C ASP A 109 -9.94 1.21 -14.89
N LEU A 110 -10.26 2.49 -15.05
CA LEU A 110 -10.93 3.28 -14.01
C LEU A 110 -12.34 2.77 -13.68
N PRO A 111 -13.20 2.40 -14.66
CA PRO A 111 -14.47 1.75 -14.35
C PRO A 111 -14.30 0.47 -13.53
N LYS A 112 -13.35 -0.40 -13.89
CA LYS A 112 -13.08 -1.62 -13.11
C LYS A 112 -12.54 -1.30 -11.71
N LEU A 113 -11.68 -0.31 -11.57
CA LEU A 113 -11.18 0.14 -10.27
C LEU A 113 -12.32 0.66 -9.39
N ALA A 114 -13.20 1.51 -9.93
CA ALA A 114 -14.37 2.02 -9.21
C ALA A 114 -15.27 0.87 -8.73
N GLY A 115 -15.62 -0.07 -9.62
CA GLY A 115 -16.40 -1.25 -9.24
C GLY A 115 -15.69 -2.14 -8.21
N THR A 116 -14.35 -2.18 -8.22
CA THR A 116 -13.56 -2.89 -7.20
C THR A 116 -13.67 -2.21 -5.84
N LEU A 117 -13.57 -0.88 -5.80
CA LEU A 117 -13.71 -0.09 -4.59
C LEU A 117 -15.13 -0.21 -4.00
N ASP A 118 -16.15 -0.21 -4.86
CA ASP A 118 -17.54 -0.47 -4.45
C ASP A 118 -17.69 -1.87 -3.84
N GLN A 119 -17.10 -2.90 -4.46
CA GLN A 119 -17.17 -4.29 -3.98
C GLN A 119 -16.54 -4.49 -2.61
N ILE A 120 -15.42 -3.81 -2.31
CA ILE A 120 -14.81 -3.88 -0.99
C ILE A 120 -15.50 -2.95 0.02
N GLY A 121 -16.46 -2.14 -0.42
CA GLY A 121 -17.16 -1.15 0.41
C GLY A 121 -16.25 -0.02 0.87
N TYR A 122 -15.36 0.45 -0.01
CA TYR A 122 -14.44 1.54 0.31
C TYR A 122 -15.21 2.83 0.63
N ASP A 123 -14.96 3.39 1.82
CA ASP A 123 -15.74 4.48 2.43
C ASP A 123 -14.89 5.47 3.23
N LYS A 124 -13.57 5.45 3.01
CA LYS A 124 -12.63 6.31 3.74
C LYS A 124 -12.76 7.77 3.31
#